data_AF-A0A1G5WC88-F1
#
_entry.id   AF-A0A1G5WC88-F1
#
_cell.length_a   1.000
_cell.length_b   1.000
_cell.length_c   1.000
_cell.angle_alpha   90.00
_cell.angle_beta   90.00
_cell.angle_gamma   90.00
#
_symmetry.space_group_name_H-M   'P 1'
#
loop_
_entity.id
_entity.type
_entity.pdbx_description
1 polymer ?
#
loop_
_entity_poly.entity_id
_entity_poly.type
_entity_poly.pdbx_seq_one_letter_code
_entity_poly.pdbx_strand_id
1 'polypeptide(L)'
;MSSTDEHSQASPRRRLSRHDRQRQLLDVAWRLVREEGSDALTLARLADQAGVTKPIVYNHFITRSGLLAALYQDFDARQTARMEAALDASDATLQSRAAVIASSYVECVLLQGREIPGVIAALTSSPELERIKREYEGIFLDKCRAVLEPFAGTKGITRAGLRAMLGAAEALSNAAATGEISADEAKEELLASIVAMVARTADNPSS
;
A
#
# COMPACT_ATOMS: atom_id res chain seq x y z
N MET A 1 -19.54 -54.21 27.71
CA MET A 1 -18.26 -54.67 27.14
C MET A 1 -18.62 -55.22 25.78
N SER A 2 -18.23 -54.72 24.62
CA SER A 2 -17.18 -53.85 24.11
C SER A 2 -17.56 -53.64 22.62
N SER A 3 -17.17 -52.67 21.81
CA SER A 3 -16.43 -51.43 21.91
C SER A 3 -16.78 -50.69 20.61
N THR A 4 -16.95 -49.37 20.69
CA THR A 4 -17.01 -48.47 19.54
C THR A 4 -15.64 -48.43 18.85
N ASP A 5 -15.60 -48.58 17.53
CA ASP A 5 -14.45 -48.19 16.71
C ASP A 5 -14.95 -47.39 15.50
N GLU A 6 -15.31 -46.13 15.75
CA GLU A 6 -15.40 -45.12 14.69
C GLU A 6 -13.97 -44.63 14.39
N HIS A 7 -13.36 -45.21 13.36
CA HIS A 7 -12.13 -44.67 12.79
C HIS A 7 -12.45 -43.34 12.10
N SER A 8 -12.19 -42.24 12.81
CA SER A 8 -12.22 -40.88 12.28
C SER A 8 -11.19 -40.75 11.15
N GLN A 9 -11.68 -40.74 9.91
CA GLN A 9 -10.87 -40.51 8.72
C GLN A 9 -10.39 -39.05 8.72
N ALA A 10 -9.17 -38.82 9.21
CA ALA A 10 -8.49 -37.55 9.05
C ALA A 10 -8.15 -37.33 7.57
N SER A 11 -8.88 -36.45 6.90
CA SER A 11 -8.59 -36.02 5.53
C SER A 11 -7.12 -35.62 5.37
N PRO A 12 -6.44 -36.04 4.28
CA PRO A 12 -5.04 -35.71 4.06
C PRO A 12 -4.91 -34.19 3.94
N ARG A 13 -4.14 -33.57 4.85
CA ARG A 13 -3.85 -32.13 4.82
C ARG A 13 -3.23 -31.77 3.46
N ARG A 14 -4.04 -31.25 2.54
CA ARG A 14 -3.62 -30.85 1.20
C ARG A 14 -2.47 -29.85 1.35
N ARG A 15 -1.28 -30.20 0.85
CA ARG A 15 -0.13 -29.28 0.82
C ARG A 15 -0.54 -28.03 0.05
N LEU A 16 -0.43 -26.86 0.70
CA LEU A 16 -0.62 -25.59 0.03
C LEU A 16 0.40 -25.42 -1.09
N SER A 17 -0.01 -24.78 -2.19
CA SER A 17 0.95 -24.33 -3.20
C SER A 17 1.90 -23.29 -2.59
N ARG A 18 3.03 -23.03 -3.25
CA ARG A 18 3.98 -21.99 -2.80
C ARG A 18 3.29 -20.62 -2.72
N HIS A 19 2.45 -20.30 -3.69
CA HIS A 19 1.71 -19.04 -3.72
C HIS A 19 0.68 -18.94 -2.58
N ASP A 20 -0.11 -19.99 -2.35
CA ASP A 20 -1.11 -19.98 -1.26
C ASP A 20 -0.45 -19.91 0.11
N ARG A 21 0.72 -20.54 0.27
CA ARG A 21 1.52 -20.42 1.48
C ARG A 21 2.01 -19.00 1.68
N GLN A 22 2.53 -18.36 0.63
CA GLN A 22 3.00 -16.98 0.72
C GLN A 22 1.85 -16.04 1.13
N ARG A 23 0.67 -16.19 0.52
CA ARG A 23 -0.53 -15.42 0.89
C ARG A 23 -0.91 -15.63 2.35
N GLN A 24 -0.99 -16.88 2.81
CA GLN A 24 -1.26 -17.18 4.22
C GLN A 24 -0.26 -16.49 5.16
N LEU A 25 1.03 -16.52 4.84
CA LEU A 25 2.06 -15.88 5.66
C LEU A 25 1.91 -14.35 5.66
N LEU A 26 1.58 -13.73 4.53
CA LEU A 26 1.31 -12.29 4.46
C LEU A 26 0.07 -11.91 5.29
N ASP A 27 -1.01 -12.70 5.24
CA ASP A 27 -2.22 -12.47 6.04
C ASP A 27 -1.94 -12.52 7.54
N VAL A 28 -1.11 -13.48 7.99
CA VAL A 28 -0.69 -13.59 9.39
C VAL A 28 0.22 -12.43 9.78
N ALA A 29 1.15 -12.05 8.89
CA ALA A 29 2.03 -10.92 9.13
C ALA A 29 1.27 -9.59 9.24
N TRP A 30 0.26 -9.34 8.40
CA TRP A 30 -0.62 -8.16 8.54
C TRP A 30 -1.36 -8.13 9.88
N ARG A 31 -1.88 -9.29 10.31
CA ARG A 31 -2.55 -9.39 11.61
C ARG A 31 -1.60 -9.07 12.77
N LEU A 32 -0.38 -9.61 12.74
CA LEU A 32 0.65 -9.30 13.73
C LEU A 32 0.98 -7.80 13.77
N VAL A 33 1.14 -7.18 12.60
CA VAL A 33 1.41 -5.74 12.52
C VAL A 33 0.23 -4.92 13.09
N ARG A 34 -1.01 -5.35 12.83
CA ARG A 34 -2.23 -4.71 13.33
C ARG A 34 -2.37 -4.79 14.84
N GLU A 35 -2.14 -5.96 15.40
CA GLU A 35 -2.38 -6.26 16.81
C GLU A 35 -1.21 -5.82 17.69
N GLU A 36 0.02 -5.91 17.19
CA GLU A 36 1.24 -5.81 17.99
C GLU A 36 2.27 -4.80 17.46
N GLY A 37 2.01 -4.19 16.31
CA GLY A 37 2.92 -3.25 15.65
C GLY A 37 4.02 -3.94 14.80
N SER A 38 4.69 -3.15 13.96
CA SER A 38 5.72 -3.65 13.04
C SER A 38 6.98 -4.18 13.74
N ASP A 39 7.29 -3.71 14.94
CA ASP A 39 8.43 -4.18 15.74
C ASP A 39 8.27 -5.62 16.24
N ALA A 40 7.03 -6.05 16.51
CA ALA A 40 6.73 -7.42 16.87
C ALA A 40 6.94 -8.41 15.70
N LEU A 41 7.00 -7.91 14.46
CA LEU A 41 7.11 -8.74 13.27
C LEU A 41 8.53 -9.31 13.09
N THR A 42 8.68 -10.60 13.40
CA THR A 42 9.89 -11.39 13.15
C THR A 42 9.55 -12.69 12.42
N LEU A 43 10.51 -13.27 11.71
CA LEU A 43 10.31 -14.54 10.99
C LEU A 43 9.96 -15.70 11.94
N ALA A 44 10.52 -15.71 13.15
CA ALA A 44 10.20 -16.71 14.16
C ALA A 44 8.75 -16.56 14.64
N ARG A 45 8.34 -15.34 15.01
CA ARG A 45 6.98 -15.08 15.49
C ARG A 45 5.92 -15.32 14.41
N LEU A 46 6.26 -15.00 13.16
CA LEU A 46 5.42 -15.33 12.00
C LEU A 46 5.24 -16.85 11.85
N ALA A 47 6.31 -17.64 12.01
CA ALA A 47 6.23 -19.10 11.95
C ALA A 47 5.29 -19.66 13.02
N ASP A 48 5.47 -19.19 14.27
CA ASP A 48 4.68 -19.61 15.42
C ASP A 48 3.19 -19.27 15.21
N GLN A 49 2.87 -18.04 14.79
CA GLN A 49 1.49 -17.60 14.55
C GLN A 49 0.83 -18.25 13.33
N ALA A 50 1.62 -18.55 12.28
CA ALA A 50 1.10 -19.22 11.09
C ALA A 50 0.95 -20.74 11.28
N GLY A 51 1.40 -21.30 12.40
CA GLY A 51 1.38 -22.74 12.68
C GLY A 51 2.28 -23.52 11.72
N VAL A 52 3.41 -22.93 11.31
CA VAL A 52 4.38 -23.56 10.39
C VAL A 52 5.77 -23.63 11.03
N THR A 53 6.62 -24.50 10.50
CA THR A 53 8.01 -24.56 10.97
C THR A 53 8.81 -23.36 10.46
N LYS A 54 9.80 -22.91 11.24
CA LYS A 54 10.71 -21.83 10.85
C LYS A 54 11.27 -21.99 9.43
N PRO A 55 11.80 -23.17 9.01
CA PRO A 55 12.31 -23.35 7.64
C PRO A 55 11.30 -23.01 6.53
N ILE A 56 10.00 -23.22 6.76
CA ILE A 56 8.96 -22.84 5.78
C ILE A 56 8.95 -21.32 5.59
N VAL A 57 9.01 -20.54 6.68
CA VAL A 57 9.05 -19.07 6.60
C VAL A 57 10.34 -18.59 5.93
N TYR A 58 11.50 -19.16 6.30
CA TYR A 58 12.80 -18.78 5.71
C TYR A 58 12.88 -19.08 4.20
N ASN A 59 12.13 -20.06 3.69
CA ASN A 59 12.02 -20.32 2.24
C ASN A 59 11.23 -19.24 1.48
N HIS A 60 10.41 -18.45 2.18
CA HIS A 60 9.65 -17.34 1.61
C HIS A 60 10.32 -15.99 1.84
N PHE A 61 10.87 -15.79 3.05
CA PHE A 61 11.46 -14.52 3.47
C PHE A 61 12.82 -14.77 4.12
N ILE A 62 13.87 -14.28 3.49
CA ILE A 62 15.25 -14.49 3.95
C ILE A 62 15.53 -13.65 5.21
N THR A 63 14.98 -12.44 5.27
CA THR A 63 15.19 -11.46 6.36
C THR A 63 13.89 -10.79 6.77
N ARG A 64 13.87 -10.18 7.96
CA ARG A 64 12.75 -9.31 8.40
C ARG A 64 12.51 -8.18 7.38
N SER A 65 13.58 -7.57 6.88
CA SER A 65 13.53 -6.56 5.82
C SER A 65 12.84 -7.09 4.56
N GLY A 66 13.14 -8.32 4.13
CA GLY A 66 12.48 -8.97 3.01
C GLY A 66 10.99 -9.25 3.26
N LEU A 67 10.61 -9.58 4.49
CA LEU A 67 9.19 -9.71 4.87
C LEU A 67 8.46 -8.36 4.83
N LEU A 68 9.08 -7.29 5.37
CA LEU A 68 8.51 -5.94 5.32
C LEU A 68 8.34 -5.44 3.87
N ALA A 69 9.34 -5.70 3.02
CA ALA A 69 9.25 -5.41 1.59
C ALA A 69 8.11 -6.17 0.91
N ALA A 70 7.93 -7.46 1.22
CA ALA A 70 6.85 -8.27 0.68
C ALA A 70 5.45 -7.81 1.16
N LEU A 71 5.34 -7.36 2.41
CA LEU A 71 4.12 -6.73 2.91
C LEU A 71 3.82 -5.45 2.12
N TYR A 72 4.81 -4.58 1.96
CA TYR A 72 4.63 -3.33 1.23
C TYR A 72 4.28 -3.54 -0.25
N GLN A 73 4.87 -4.56 -0.91
CA GLN A 73 4.48 -5.01 -2.25
C GLN A 73 3.02 -5.45 -2.34
N ASP A 74 2.61 -6.31 -1.41
CA ASP A 74 1.24 -6.83 -1.37
C ASP A 74 0.22 -5.72 -1.10
N PHE A 75 0.60 -4.75 -0.28
CA PHE A 75 -0.16 -3.53 -0.08
C PHE A 75 -0.27 -2.68 -1.34
N ASP A 76 0.86 -2.35 -1.96
CA ASP A 76 0.91 -1.52 -3.17
C ASP A 76 0.10 -2.13 -4.31
N ALA A 77 0.20 -3.45 -4.52
CA ALA A 77 -0.56 -4.17 -5.52
C ALA A 77 -2.09 -4.08 -5.26
N ARG A 78 -2.53 -4.26 -4.01
CA ARG A 78 -3.95 -4.14 -3.65
C ARG A 78 -4.48 -2.73 -3.86
N GLN A 79 -3.69 -1.71 -3.54
CA GLN A 79 -4.10 -0.31 -3.71
C GLN A 79 -4.08 0.13 -5.16
N THR A 80 -3.08 -0.31 -5.91
CA THR A 80 -2.97 -0.12 -7.37
C THR A 80 -4.21 -0.65 -8.08
N ALA A 81 -4.67 -1.86 -7.73
CA ALA A 81 -5.86 -2.47 -8.33
C ALA A 81 -7.16 -1.72 -7.96
N ARG A 82 -7.29 -1.25 -6.71
CA ARG A 82 -8.44 -0.45 -6.28
C ARG A 82 -8.50 0.90 -6.99
N MET A 83 -7.36 1.58 -7.10
CA MET A 83 -7.26 2.84 -7.80
C MET A 83 -7.55 2.67 -9.30
N GLU A 84 -7.06 1.61 -9.94
CA GLU A 84 -7.41 1.26 -11.32
C GLU A 84 -8.91 1.08 -11.51
N ALA A 85 -9.56 0.26 -10.68
CA ALA A 85 -11.00 0.04 -10.77
C ALA A 85 -11.79 1.34 -10.57
N ALA A 86 -11.37 2.21 -9.64
CA ALA A 86 -12.00 3.51 -9.43
C ALA A 86 -11.76 4.47 -10.60
N LEU A 87 -10.58 4.45 -11.21
CA LEU A 87 -10.27 5.23 -12.41
C LEU A 87 -11.13 4.77 -13.59
N ASP A 88 -11.28 3.47 -13.80
CA ASP A 88 -12.11 2.89 -14.87
C ASP A 88 -13.59 3.26 -14.72
N ALA A 89 -14.08 3.35 -13.49
CA ALA A 89 -15.45 3.76 -13.18
C ALA A 89 -15.66 5.29 -13.19
N SER A 90 -14.61 6.09 -13.32
CA SER A 90 -14.66 7.55 -13.24
C SER A 90 -14.69 8.23 -14.61
N ASP A 91 -15.27 9.43 -14.67
CA ASP A 91 -15.23 10.24 -15.89
C ASP A 91 -13.80 10.57 -16.32
N ALA A 92 -13.59 10.75 -17.62
CA ALA A 92 -12.31 11.16 -18.20
C ALA A 92 -12.09 12.68 -18.08
N THR A 93 -12.26 13.23 -16.87
CA THR A 93 -12.01 14.64 -16.55
C THR A 93 -10.89 14.79 -15.52
N LEU A 94 -10.16 15.91 -15.56
CA LEU A 94 -9.11 16.19 -14.58
C LEU A 94 -9.65 16.12 -13.14
N GLN A 95 -10.81 16.71 -12.89
CA GLN A 95 -11.45 16.71 -11.58
C GLN A 95 -11.72 15.28 -11.08
N SER A 96 -12.37 14.45 -11.89
CA SER A 96 -12.72 13.08 -11.49
C SER A 96 -11.47 12.22 -11.28
N ARG A 97 -10.47 12.33 -12.16
CA ARG A 97 -9.22 11.56 -12.05
C ARG A 97 -8.39 11.98 -10.84
N ALA A 98 -8.28 13.29 -10.58
CA ALA A 98 -7.62 13.82 -9.39
C ALA A 98 -8.36 13.42 -8.10
N ALA A 99 -9.69 13.40 -8.11
CA ALA A 99 -10.50 12.98 -6.95
C ALA A 99 -10.30 11.50 -6.62
N VAL A 100 -10.19 10.65 -7.63
CA VAL A 100 -9.88 9.22 -7.45
C VAL A 100 -8.48 9.05 -6.86
N ILE A 101 -7.46 9.76 -7.36
CA ILE A 101 -6.09 9.69 -6.79
C ILE A 101 -6.11 10.13 -5.32
N ALA A 102 -6.73 11.27 -5.03
CA ALA A 102 -6.79 11.82 -3.68
C ALA A 102 -7.51 10.88 -2.70
N SER A 103 -8.70 10.41 -3.07
CA SER A 103 -9.50 9.50 -2.26
C SER A 103 -8.79 8.17 -2.05
N SER A 104 -8.21 7.60 -3.11
CA SER A 104 -7.49 6.33 -3.02
C SER A 104 -6.31 6.41 -2.06
N TYR A 105 -5.56 7.52 -2.04
CA TYR A 105 -4.41 7.67 -1.15
C TYR A 105 -4.84 7.90 0.31
N VAL A 106 -5.79 8.80 0.54
CA VAL A 106 -6.26 9.13 1.91
C VAL A 106 -6.97 7.93 2.54
N GLU A 107 -7.90 7.29 1.83
CA GLU A 107 -8.60 6.09 2.32
C GLU A 107 -7.65 4.92 2.53
N CYS A 108 -6.61 4.82 1.72
CA CYS A 108 -5.59 3.81 1.88
C CYS A 108 -4.90 3.91 3.25
N VAL A 109 -4.55 5.11 3.71
CA VAL A 109 -3.95 5.32 5.03
C VAL A 109 -4.98 5.12 6.15
N LEU A 110 -6.23 5.55 5.95
CA LEU A 110 -7.27 5.45 6.97
C LEU A 110 -7.83 4.03 7.17
N LEU A 111 -8.15 3.32 6.09
CA LEU A 111 -8.74 1.97 6.13
C LEU A 111 -7.75 0.90 6.59
N GLN A 112 -6.45 1.19 6.52
CA GLN A 112 -5.41 0.26 6.94
C GLN A 112 -4.84 0.54 8.34
N GLY A 113 -5.39 1.53 9.05
CA GLY A 113 -5.03 1.84 10.43
C GLY A 113 -3.52 2.06 10.62
N ARG A 114 -3.03 1.73 11.82
CA ARG A 114 -1.62 1.92 12.22
C ARG A 114 -0.63 0.97 11.50
N GLU A 115 -1.11 0.06 10.64
CA GLU A 115 -0.30 -1.00 10.04
C GLU A 115 0.71 -0.45 9.03
N ILE A 116 0.22 0.31 8.07
CA ILE A 116 1.03 0.86 6.99
C ILE A 116 2.00 1.93 7.49
N PRO A 117 1.59 2.91 8.32
CA PRO A 117 2.55 3.83 8.93
C PRO A 117 3.66 3.10 9.69
N GLY A 118 3.34 2.01 10.41
CA GLY A 118 4.33 1.19 11.11
C GLY A 118 5.29 0.44 10.18
N VAL A 119 4.79 -0.11 9.06
CA VAL A 119 5.64 -0.75 8.03
C VAL A 119 6.49 0.30 7.32
N ILE A 120 5.94 1.45 6.95
CA ILE A 120 6.68 2.55 6.30
C ILE A 120 7.77 3.10 7.22
N ALA A 121 7.46 3.33 8.50
CA ALA A 121 8.45 3.77 9.48
C ALA A 121 9.59 2.77 9.63
N ALA A 122 9.28 1.47 9.68
CA ALA A 122 10.28 0.41 9.67
C ALA A 122 11.05 0.35 8.34
N LEU A 123 10.43 0.68 7.20
CA LEU A 123 11.12 0.76 5.92
C LEU A 123 12.09 1.95 5.85
N THR A 124 11.81 3.05 6.52
CA THR A 124 12.72 4.20 6.56
C THR A 124 13.88 4.03 7.55
N SER A 125 13.94 2.93 8.30
CA SER A 125 14.96 2.74 9.34
C SER A 125 16.30 2.21 8.81
N SER A 126 16.42 1.91 7.51
CA SER A 126 17.68 1.47 6.90
C SER A 126 17.78 1.90 5.42
N PRO A 127 19.01 2.15 4.90
CA PRO A 127 19.20 2.54 3.50
C PRO A 127 18.66 1.52 2.48
N GLU A 128 18.72 0.22 2.82
CA GLU A 128 18.20 -0.85 1.98
C GLU A 128 16.68 -0.75 1.83
N LEU A 129 15.98 -0.55 2.95
CA LEU A 129 14.53 -0.47 2.97
C LEU A 129 14.01 0.87 2.43
N GLU A 130 14.75 1.97 2.62
CA GLU A 130 14.46 3.25 1.97
C GLU A 130 14.55 3.15 0.45
N ARG A 131 15.47 2.33 -0.08
CA ARG A 131 15.57 2.07 -1.52
C ARG A 131 14.31 1.37 -2.03
N ILE A 132 13.82 0.40 -1.26
CA ILE A 132 12.60 -0.34 -1.57
C ILE A 132 11.40 0.61 -1.56
N LYS A 133 11.22 1.44 -0.53
CA LYS A 133 10.15 2.47 -0.49
C LYS A 133 10.20 3.35 -1.74
N ARG A 134 11.37 3.92 -2.06
CA ARG A 134 11.56 4.80 -3.22
C ARG A 134 11.23 4.14 -4.56
N GLU A 135 11.45 2.83 -4.68
CA GLU A 135 11.12 2.07 -5.89
C GLU A 135 9.61 2.02 -6.13
N TYR A 136 8.79 1.71 -5.11
CA TYR A 136 7.33 1.71 -5.24
C TYR A 136 6.74 3.11 -5.36
N GLU A 137 7.30 4.10 -4.65
CA GLU A 137 6.91 5.49 -4.87
C GLU A 137 7.09 5.88 -6.33
N GLY A 138 8.19 5.44 -6.98
CA GLY A 138 8.41 5.64 -8.41
C GLY A 138 7.28 5.05 -9.26
N ILE A 139 6.91 3.79 -9.00
CA ILE A 139 5.83 3.10 -9.72
C ILE A 139 4.51 3.85 -9.57
N PHE A 140 4.16 4.26 -8.35
CA PHE A 140 2.94 5.03 -8.08
C PHE A 140 2.95 6.39 -8.80
N LEU A 141 4.08 7.11 -8.76
CA LEU A 141 4.21 8.41 -9.41
C LEU A 141 4.13 8.31 -10.94
N ASP A 142 4.71 7.27 -11.54
CA ASP A 142 4.62 7.03 -12.98
C ASP A 142 3.18 6.73 -13.41
N LYS A 143 2.43 6.01 -12.58
CA LYS A 143 1.01 5.78 -12.81
C LYS A 143 0.18 7.06 -12.68
N CYS A 144 0.42 7.86 -11.65
CA CYS A 144 -0.23 9.16 -11.50
C CYS A 144 0.07 10.10 -12.68
N ARG A 145 1.33 10.11 -13.15
CA ARG A 145 1.71 10.81 -14.37
C ARG A 145 0.85 10.35 -15.54
N ALA A 146 0.82 9.05 -15.84
CA ALA A 146 0.06 8.52 -16.97
C ALA A 146 -1.44 8.89 -16.92
N VAL A 147 -2.03 8.92 -15.72
CA VAL A 147 -3.44 9.31 -15.52
C VAL A 147 -3.66 10.80 -15.75
N LEU A 148 -2.72 11.65 -15.35
CA LEU A 148 -2.88 13.11 -15.37
C LEU A 148 -2.32 13.76 -16.64
N GLU A 149 -1.38 13.13 -17.34
CA GLU A 149 -0.71 13.65 -18.54
C GLU A 149 -1.69 14.09 -19.65
N PRO A 150 -2.82 13.40 -19.92
CA PRO A 150 -3.78 13.84 -20.92
C PRO A 150 -4.40 15.23 -20.66
N PHE A 151 -4.32 15.72 -19.43
CA PHE A 151 -4.83 17.03 -19.01
C PHE A 151 -3.72 18.08 -18.87
N ALA A 152 -2.46 17.70 -19.05
CA ALA A 152 -1.33 18.60 -18.93
C ALA A 152 -1.15 19.45 -20.20
N GLY A 153 -0.66 20.67 -20.01
CA GLY A 153 -0.23 21.55 -21.09
C GLY A 153 1.12 21.13 -21.69
N THR A 154 1.64 21.94 -22.60
CA THR A 154 2.86 21.68 -23.39
C THR A 154 4.11 21.39 -22.54
N LYS A 155 4.17 21.90 -21.31
CA LYS A 155 5.28 21.67 -20.37
C LYS A 155 5.29 20.26 -19.77
N GLY A 156 4.16 19.55 -19.86
CA GLY A 156 3.97 18.24 -19.24
C GLY A 156 4.08 18.27 -17.71
N ILE A 157 3.82 17.12 -17.08
CA ILE A 157 3.92 17.02 -15.63
C ILE A 157 5.37 16.81 -15.21
N THR A 158 5.92 17.67 -14.36
CA THR A 158 7.32 17.54 -13.93
C THR A 158 7.48 16.48 -12.83
N ARG A 159 8.66 15.84 -12.75
CA ARG A 159 9.00 14.92 -11.65
C ARG A 159 8.93 15.61 -10.29
N ALA A 160 9.33 16.89 -10.23
CA ALA A 160 9.25 17.70 -9.01
C ALA A 160 7.79 17.93 -8.57
N GLY A 161 6.88 18.22 -9.51
CA GLY A 161 5.46 18.35 -9.23
C GLY A 161 4.86 17.08 -8.64
N LEU A 162 5.13 15.93 -9.27
CA LEU A 162 4.68 14.62 -8.77
C LEU A 162 5.23 14.32 -7.38
N ARG A 163 6.50 14.63 -7.12
CA ARG A 163 7.10 14.45 -5.79
C ARG A 163 6.44 15.33 -4.73
N ALA A 164 6.11 16.58 -5.08
CA ALA A 164 5.38 17.48 -4.19
C ALA A 164 3.95 16.98 -3.91
N MET A 165 3.25 16.48 -4.93
CA MET A 165 1.93 15.85 -4.80
C MET A 165 1.97 14.65 -3.83
N LEU A 166 2.94 13.75 -3.98
CA LEU A 166 3.09 12.60 -3.07
C LEU A 166 3.39 13.03 -1.64
N GLY A 167 4.28 14.02 -1.44
CA GLY A 167 4.57 14.56 -0.11
C GLY A 167 3.34 15.19 0.56
N ALA A 168 2.53 15.94 -0.22
CA ALA A 168 1.26 16.46 0.25
C ALA A 168 0.28 15.33 0.63
N ALA A 169 0.19 14.29 -0.21
CA ALA A 169 -0.64 13.13 0.07
C ALA A 169 -0.24 12.40 1.36
N GLU A 170 1.05 12.18 1.57
CA GLU A 170 1.59 11.59 2.81
C GLU A 170 1.24 12.45 4.04
N ALA A 171 1.49 13.76 3.97
CA ALA A 171 1.26 14.67 5.08
C ALA A 171 -0.23 14.81 5.44
N LEU A 172 -1.10 15.05 4.45
CA LEU A 172 -2.54 15.18 4.64
C LEU A 172 -3.16 13.88 5.17
N SER A 173 -2.74 12.74 4.62
CA SER A 173 -3.23 11.44 5.09
C SER A 173 -2.80 11.14 6.52
N ASN A 174 -1.57 11.51 6.89
CA ASN A 174 -1.10 11.38 8.27
C ASN A 174 -1.89 12.27 9.23
N ALA A 175 -2.12 13.54 8.87
CA ALA A 175 -2.91 14.47 9.67
C ALA A 175 -4.36 13.98 9.84
N ALA A 176 -4.96 13.39 8.80
CA ALA A 176 -6.27 12.76 8.89
C ALA A 176 -6.26 11.53 9.82
N ALA A 177 -5.22 10.69 9.72
CA ALA A 177 -5.08 9.49 10.55
C ALA A 177 -4.85 9.79 12.05
N THR A 178 -4.23 10.93 12.37
CA THR A 178 -4.05 11.41 13.75
C THR A 178 -5.24 12.23 14.26
N GLY A 179 -6.24 12.49 13.42
CA GLY A 179 -7.42 13.29 13.75
C GLY A 179 -7.15 14.79 13.85
N GLU A 180 -6.02 15.28 13.30
CA GLU A 180 -5.72 16.71 13.21
C GLU A 180 -6.66 17.40 12.21
N ILE A 181 -7.01 16.71 11.13
CA ILE A 181 -8.02 17.13 10.14
C ILE A 181 -8.95 15.95 9.83
N SER A 182 -10.10 16.22 9.21
CA SER A 182 -10.98 15.15 8.74
C SER A 182 -10.44 14.48 7.46
N ALA A 183 -10.93 13.26 7.20
CA ALA A 183 -10.63 12.55 5.97
C ALA A 183 -11.10 13.31 4.72
N ASP A 184 -12.24 13.99 4.82
CA ASP A 184 -12.83 14.73 3.70
C ASP A 184 -12.02 16.00 3.41
N GLU A 185 -11.61 16.75 4.45
CA GLU A 185 -10.69 17.89 4.29
C GLU A 185 -9.37 17.48 3.64
N ALA A 186 -8.77 16.36 4.06
CA ALA A 186 -7.55 15.83 3.46
C ALA A 186 -7.73 15.48 1.97
N LYS A 187 -8.87 14.88 1.60
CA LYS A 187 -9.20 14.54 0.21
C LYS A 187 -9.41 15.79 -0.64
N GLU A 188 -10.14 16.76 -0.14
CA GLU A 188 -10.44 18.02 -0.84
C GLU A 188 -9.17 18.83 -1.09
N GLU A 189 -8.30 18.97 -0.08
CA GLU A 189 -7.04 19.69 -0.23
C GLU A 189 -6.09 18.99 -1.19
N LEU A 190 -5.98 17.66 -1.11
CA LEU A 190 -5.15 16.90 -2.03
C LEU A 190 -5.67 16.97 -3.47
N LEU A 191 -6.99 16.89 -3.67
CA LEU A 191 -7.65 17.12 -4.96
C LEU A 191 -7.27 18.50 -5.53
N ALA A 192 -7.46 19.56 -4.74
CA ALA A 192 -7.15 20.93 -5.16
C ALA A 192 -5.66 21.08 -5.54
N SER A 193 -4.77 20.49 -4.74
CA SER A 193 -3.33 20.47 -4.99
C SER A 193 -2.96 19.76 -6.29
N ILE A 194 -3.59 18.62 -6.61
CA ILE A 194 -3.38 17.89 -7.87
C ILE A 194 -3.86 18.72 -9.07
N VAL A 195 -5.07 19.26 -8.99
CA VAL A 195 -5.65 20.10 -10.05
C VAL A 195 -4.77 21.32 -10.31
N ALA A 196 -4.35 22.02 -9.25
CA ALA A 196 -3.46 23.16 -9.36
C ALA A 196 -2.10 22.79 -9.95
N MET A 197 -1.56 21.61 -9.62
CA MET A 197 -0.32 21.11 -10.22
C MET A 197 -0.44 20.94 -11.74
N VAL A 198 -1.53 20.32 -12.21
CA VAL A 198 -1.76 20.15 -13.64
C VAL A 198 -2.01 21.50 -14.32
N ALA A 199 -2.79 22.39 -13.70
CA ALA A 199 -3.06 23.72 -14.25
C ALA A 199 -1.78 24.56 -14.49
N ARG A 200 -0.75 24.43 -13.62
CA ARG A 200 0.55 25.11 -13.80
C ARG A 200 1.33 24.66 -15.04
N THR A 201 0.95 23.54 -15.65
CA THR A 201 1.57 23.05 -16.90
C THR A 201 0.99 23.74 -18.13
N ALA A 202 -0.16 24.41 -18.00
CA ALA A 202 -0.72 25.25 -19.05
C ALA A 202 0.23 26.41 -19.36
N ASP A 203 0.26 26.83 -20.62
CA ASP A 203 0.96 28.04 -21.00
C ASP A 203 0.21 29.23 -20.40
N ASN A 204 0.87 29.99 -19.53
CA ASN A 204 0.38 31.32 -19.18
C ASN A 204 0.32 32.12 -20.48
N PRO A 205 -0.80 32.78 -20.82
CA PRO A 205 -0.79 33.72 -21.94
C PRO A 205 0.28 34.77 -21.63
N SER A 206 1.31 34.80 -22.48
CA SER A 206 2.36 35.81 -22.44
C SER A 206 1.68 37.18 -22.34
N SER A 207 2.03 37.93 -21.29
CA SER A 207 1.64 39.33 -21.11
C SER A 207 2.13 40.20 -22.26
#